data_AF-X0J4Z1-F1
#
_entry.id   AF-X0J4Z1-F1
#
_cell.length_a   1.000
_cell.length_b   1.000
_cell.length_c   1.000
_cell.angle_alpha   90.00
_cell.angle_beta   90.00
_cell.angle_gamma   90.00
#
_symmetry.space_group_name_H-M   'P 1'
#
loop_
_entity.id
_entity.type
_entity.pdbx_description
1 polymer ?
#
loop_
_entity_poly.entity_id
_entity_poly.type
_entity_poly.pdbx_seq_one_letter_code
_entity_poly.pdbx_strand_id
1 'polypeptide(L)'
;MADIFRSAVRVVIWLGLESDNSTLALSTLDYLAAQVEITKASWVRPSPGCVHQDWFHSLTGMPYDDSTWQAIVDLANRPYFTRLWVVQEIHLSNHNAVVQCGLSQMMWQRFRRAIVCLMWKRHIPRCISSSKLPMLGTFCYNFEGLNFATLLQMVTHLECFDPRDKVYGLLGLAASSLLPHIHPEYALPVAEVYRNLVLGLQDQLKRLHFEFCSLRTSRPKQLPSWVPDLSSNLGELLSRAAGLVSGMSRAEATYHAPNVLEVCGIQIATVQSNKGTCPADTTKRLTALQTWKPDNLMTGIYPTGESNLDAFITTLVQGKLRDRFPTIVTWSSLQELKSKLKELLASSTDPSDGHTNNIDASSYAHELRFLSEQAFITCKTGYFGVSHKDTQPGDIICAFLGCKVLVILRPWTGGCFQVIGSCYLHGFTSAEAFLGPLPAPWVMQYKPDSCGVQTPYFFNKDTKEAVHQDPRLGELPVLWEAIQKDRTKDDPQFLSLFRNSLTGELMNSDPRMLPEALRDRGVRLQSFKLV
;
A
#
# COMPACT_ATOMS: atom_id res chain seq x y z
N MET A 1 9.48 21.76 -16.28
CA MET A 1 8.16 21.14 -16.57
C MET A 1 7.12 21.51 -15.53
N ALA A 2 7.36 21.29 -14.24
CA ALA A 2 6.38 21.60 -13.18
C ALA A 2 5.80 23.02 -13.26
N ASP A 3 6.64 24.04 -13.43
CA ASP A 3 6.21 25.44 -13.51
C ASP A 3 5.30 25.73 -14.69
N ILE A 4 5.49 25.02 -15.82
CA ILE A 4 4.64 25.18 -17.02
C ILE A 4 3.20 24.82 -16.69
N PHE A 5 2.97 23.68 -16.03
CA PHE A 5 1.60 23.24 -15.68
C PHE A 5 0.98 24.10 -14.58
N ARG A 6 1.79 24.55 -13.60
CA ARG A 6 1.32 25.45 -12.53
C ARG A 6 0.90 26.82 -13.07
N SER A 7 1.61 27.32 -14.07
CA SER A 7 1.36 28.65 -14.67
C SER A 7 0.39 28.61 -15.85
N ALA A 8 0.05 27.44 -16.38
CA ALA A 8 -0.88 27.31 -17.50
C ALA A 8 -2.28 27.81 -17.11
N VAL A 9 -2.92 28.60 -17.99
CA VAL A 9 -4.31 29.05 -17.80
C VAL A 9 -5.28 27.87 -17.84
N ARG A 10 -5.01 26.88 -18.70
CA ARG A 10 -5.76 25.64 -18.84
C ARG A 10 -4.82 24.53 -19.31
N VAL A 11 -4.91 23.38 -18.67
CA VAL A 11 -4.29 22.13 -19.16
C VAL A 11 -5.36 21.31 -19.87
N VAL A 12 -5.03 20.84 -21.08
CA VAL A 12 -5.91 19.96 -21.87
C VAL A 12 -5.38 18.53 -21.78
N ILE A 13 -6.12 17.67 -21.08
CA ILE A 13 -5.89 16.24 -21.02
C ILE A 13 -6.44 15.64 -22.32
N TRP A 14 -5.58 15.61 -23.35
CA TRP A 14 -5.95 15.15 -24.68
C TRP A 14 -5.85 13.62 -24.78
N LEU A 15 -7.00 12.96 -24.96
CA LEU A 15 -7.11 11.51 -25.03
C LEU A 15 -7.02 10.96 -26.47
N GLY A 16 -6.87 11.82 -27.47
CA GLY A 16 -6.85 11.47 -28.89
C GLY A 16 -8.14 11.81 -29.63
N LEU A 17 -8.23 11.36 -30.89
CA LEU A 17 -9.41 11.52 -31.73
C LEU A 17 -10.60 10.72 -31.17
N GLU A 18 -11.80 11.11 -31.59
CA GLU A 18 -13.03 10.38 -31.26
C GLU A 18 -12.97 8.96 -31.86
N SER A 19 -13.13 7.96 -31.00
CA SER A 19 -13.27 6.54 -31.36
C SER A 19 -13.89 5.77 -30.20
N ASP A 20 -14.31 4.53 -30.41
CA ASP A 20 -14.73 3.60 -29.35
C ASP A 20 -15.83 4.19 -28.44
N ASN A 21 -16.76 4.95 -29.04
CA ASN A 21 -17.85 5.64 -28.36
C ASN A 21 -17.38 6.59 -27.23
N SER A 22 -16.21 7.22 -27.36
CA SER A 22 -15.66 8.16 -26.37
C SER A 22 -16.64 9.29 -25.98
N THR A 23 -17.46 9.76 -26.92
CA THR A 23 -18.49 10.78 -26.66
C THR A 23 -19.59 10.28 -25.71
N LEU A 24 -20.02 9.02 -25.85
CA LEU A 24 -20.96 8.37 -24.93
C LEU A 24 -20.34 8.20 -23.54
N ALA A 25 -19.07 7.78 -23.49
CA ALA A 25 -18.35 7.62 -22.23
C ALA A 25 -18.23 8.95 -21.46
N LEU A 26 -17.81 10.02 -22.15
CA LEU A 26 -17.67 11.35 -21.54
C LEU A 26 -19.01 11.91 -21.06
N SER A 27 -20.08 11.81 -21.85
CA SER A 27 -21.40 12.30 -21.45
C SER A 27 -21.98 11.51 -20.27
N THR A 28 -21.79 10.19 -20.24
CA THR A 28 -22.20 9.32 -19.14
C THR A 28 -21.48 9.67 -17.84
N LEU A 29 -20.15 9.80 -17.91
CA LEU A 29 -19.34 10.20 -16.76
C LEU A 29 -19.70 11.60 -16.29
N ASP A 30 -19.98 12.53 -17.21
CA ASP A 30 -20.40 13.88 -16.86
C ASP A 30 -21.75 13.90 -16.12
N TYR A 31 -22.71 13.09 -16.57
CA TYR A 31 -24.00 12.94 -15.88
C TYR A 31 -23.84 12.34 -14.48
N LEU A 32 -23.03 11.29 -14.33
CA LEU A 32 -22.70 10.69 -13.03
C LEU A 32 -22.06 11.72 -12.10
N ALA A 33 -21.11 12.51 -12.60
CA ALA A 33 -20.43 13.54 -11.84
C ALA A 33 -21.36 14.66 -11.35
N ALA A 34 -22.51 14.88 -12.02
CA ALA A 34 -23.53 15.80 -11.53
C ALA A 34 -24.29 15.25 -10.32
N GLN A 35 -24.35 13.92 -10.14
CA GLN A 35 -25.09 13.29 -9.05
C GLN A 35 -24.31 13.21 -7.74
N VAL A 36 -22.99 13.34 -7.79
CA VAL A 36 -22.11 13.11 -6.62
C VAL A 36 -21.07 14.20 -6.40
N GLU A 37 -20.77 14.44 -5.13
CA GLU A 37 -19.71 15.29 -4.62
C GLU A 37 -18.62 14.47 -3.94
N ILE A 38 -17.40 15.01 -3.92
CA ILE A 38 -16.23 14.35 -3.31
C ILE A 38 -15.52 15.29 -2.35
N THR A 39 -15.31 14.83 -1.13
CA THR A 39 -14.55 15.56 -0.11
C THR A 39 -13.04 15.48 -0.36
N LYS A 40 -12.25 16.32 0.33
CA LYS A 40 -10.76 16.23 0.27
C LYS A 40 -10.23 14.85 0.65
N ALA A 41 -10.86 14.20 1.63
CA ALA A 41 -10.55 12.84 2.07
C ALA A 41 -11.13 11.75 1.14
N SER A 42 -11.58 12.12 -0.07
CA SER A 42 -12.13 11.22 -1.09
C SER A 42 -13.42 10.49 -0.69
N TRP A 43 -14.21 11.06 0.23
CA TRP A 43 -15.54 10.52 0.56
C TRP A 43 -16.56 11.00 -0.48
N VAL A 44 -17.42 10.09 -0.93
CA VAL A 44 -18.48 10.40 -1.89
C VAL A 44 -19.77 10.75 -1.14
N ARG A 45 -20.44 11.80 -1.58
CA ARG A 45 -21.71 12.31 -1.05
C ARG A 45 -22.66 12.63 -2.22
N PRO A 46 -23.98 12.68 -2.02
CA PRO A 46 -24.88 13.16 -3.06
C PRO A 46 -24.64 14.65 -3.32
N SER A 47 -24.73 15.06 -4.59
CA SER A 47 -24.68 16.49 -4.93
C SER A 47 -25.94 17.22 -4.47
N PRO A 48 -25.85 18.50 -4.08
CA PRO A 48 -27.04 19.30 -3.81
C PRO A 48 -28.02 19.30 -4.99
N GLY A 49 -29.27 18.90 -4.74
CA GLY A 49 -30.31 18.86 -5.78
C GLY A 49 -30.15 17.77 -6.85
N CYS A 50 -29.29 16.76 -6.65
CA CYS A 50 -29.18 15.67 -7.61
C CYS A 50 -30.46 14.84 -7.73
N VAL A 51 -30.65 14.28 -8.92
CA VAL A 51 -31.77 13.37 -9.23
C VAL A 51 -31.62 12.06 -8.47
N HIS A 52 -30.40 11.52 -8.44
CA HIS A 52 -30.12 10.21 -7.85
C HIS A 52 -29.39 10.35 -6.51
N GLN A 53 -30.16 10.50 -5.42
CA GLN A 53 -29.64 10.68 -4.06
C GLN A 53 -28.89 9.46 -3.53
N ASP A 54 -29.08 8.27 -4.10
CA ASP A 54 -28.50 7.02 -3.64
C ASP A 54 -27.25 6.59 -4.43
N TRP A 55 -26.95 7.24 -5.54
CA TRP A 55 -25.84 6.85 -6.42
C TRP A 55 -24.46 6.98 -5.78
N PHE A 56 -24.30 7.71 -4.68
CA PHE A 56 -23.05 7.72 -3.91
C PHE A 56 -22.81 6.43 -3.09
N HIS A 57 -23.85 5.64 -2.82
CA HIS A 57 -23.73 4.42 -2.01
C HIS A 57 -23.02 3.30 -2.80
N SER A 58 -22.14 2.56 -2.13
CA SER A 58 -21.34 1.49 -2.75
C SER A 58 -22.17 0.29 -3.23
N LEU A 59 -23.35 0.07 -2.66
CA LEU A 59 -24.23 -1.06 -2.97
C LEU A 59 -25.22 -0.75 -4.11
N THR A 60 -25.46 0.52 -4.41
CA THR A 60 -26.34 0.93 -5.51
C THR A 60 -25.66 0.64 -6.84
N GLY A 61 -26.24 -0.27 -7.63
CA GLY A 61 -25.78 -0.55 -8.99
C GLY A 61 -25.97 0.64 -9.92
N MET A 62 -25.17 0.72 -10.98
CA MET A 62 -25.34 1.75 -12.02
C MET A 62 -26.21 1.20 -13.16
N PRO A 63 -27.22 1.95 -13.63
CA PRO A 63 -28.16 1.48 -14.64
C PRO A 63 -27.59 1.65 -16.07
N TYR A 64 -26.35 1.20 -16.28
CA TYR A 64 -25.68 1.27 -17.58
C TYR A 64 -25.73 -0.09 -18.28
N ASP A 65 -25.98 -0.07 -19.57
CA ASP A 65 -25.92 -1.25 -20.43
C ASP A 65 -24.45 -1.64 -20.75
N ASP A 66 -24.26 -2.81 -21.35
CA ASP A 66 -22.93 -3.32 -21.68
C ASP A 66 -22.17 -2.40 -22.65
N SER A 67 -22.89 -1.75 -23.57
CA SER A 67 -22.29 -0.83 -24.55
C SER A 67 -21.72 0.44 -23.89
N THR A 68 -22.46 1.01 -22.93
CA THR A 68 -22.00 2.16 -22.14
C THR A 68 -20.82 1.77 -21.25
N TRP A 69 -20.87 0.61 -20.61
CA TRP A 69 -19.73 0.12 -19.83
C TRP A 69 -18.48 -0.08 -20.68
N GLN A 70 -18.63 -0.67 -21.86
CA GLN A 70 -17.52 -0.86 -22.80
C GLN A 70 -16.91 0.47 -23.24
N ALA A 71 -17.73 1.48 -23.54
CA ALA A 71 -17.24 2.82 -23.88
C ALA A 71 -16.40 3.44 -22.73
N ILE A 72 -16.83 3.27 -21.47
CA ILE A 72 -16.07 3.73 -20.29
C ILE A 72 -14.75 2.96 -20.17
N VAL A 73 -14.75 1.64 -20.41
CA VAL A 73 -13.53 0.80 -20.43
C VAL A 73 -12.55 1.30 -21.48
N ASP A 74 -13.01 1.54 -22.70
CA ASP A 74 -12.16 1.93 -23.83
C ASP A 74 -11.58 3.33 -23.62
N LEU A 75 -12.35 4.25 -23.06
CA LEU A 75 -11.84 5.56 -22.63
C LEU A 75 -10.76 5.42 -21.54
N ALA A 76 -10.95 4.54 -20.57
CA ALA A 76 -9.98 4.28 -19.51
C ALA A 76 -8.70 3.58 -20.00
N ASN A 77 -8.80 2.84 -21.10
CA ASN A 77 -7.67 2.13 -21.70
C ASN A 77 -6.78 3.01 -22.59
N ARG A 78 -7.13 4.29 -22.78
CA ARG A 78 -6.37 5.22 -23.63
C ARG A 78 -4.91 5.34 -23.17
N PRO A 79 -3.93 5.37 -24.11
CA PRO A 79 -2.51 5.43 -23.79
C PRO A 79 -2.09 6.62 -22.92
N TYR A 80 -2.85 7.72 -22.93
CA TYR A 80 -2.59 8.87 -22.06
C TYR A 80 -2.44 8.44 -20.60
N PHE A 81 -3.33 7.58 -20.10
CA PHE A 81 -3.36 7.16 -18.70
C PHE A 81 -2.29 6.13 -18.32
N THR A 82 -1.47 5.65 -19.27
CA THR A 82 -0.35 4.76 -18.94
C THR A 82 0.93 5.52 -18.61
N ARG A 83 1.03 6.79 -18.98
CA ARG A 83 2.29 7.55 -18.91
C ARG A 83 2.52 8.15 -17.52
N LEU A 84 3.75 8.05 -17.00
CA LEU A 84 4.10 8.62 -15.70
C LEU A 84 4.02 10.16 -15.69
N TRP A 85 4.48 10.80 -16.76
CA TRP A 85 4.54 12.27 -16.84
C TRP A 85 3.18 12.94 -16.69
N VAL A 86 2.09 12.27 -17.09
CA VAL A 86 0.73 12.82 -16.99
C VAL A 86 0.30 13.05 -15.54
N VAL A 87 0.96 12.41 -14.56
CA VAL A 87 0.74 12.69 -13.13
C VAL A 87 1.03 14.17 -12.82
N GLN A 88 2.16 14.71 -13.30
CA GLN A 88 2.44 16.14 -13.14
C GLN A 88 1.46 17.01 -13.94
N GLU A 89 1.15 16.62 -15.17
CA GLU A 89 0.21 17.35 -16.04
C GLU A 89 -1.13 17.57 -15.35
N ILE A 90 -1.65 16.51 -14.71
CA ILE A 90 -2.93 16.52 -14.00
C ILE A 90 -2.83 17.24 -12.66
N HIS A 91 -1.91 16.82 -11.79
CA HIS A 91 -1.91 17.30 -10.40
C HIS A 91 -1.34 18.70 -10.20
N LEU A 92 -0.59 19.22 -11.19
CA LEU A 92 -0.13 20.61 -11.18
C LEU A 92 -1.04 21.55 -11.97
N SER A 93 -2.06 21.01 -12.65
CA SER A 93 -3.04 21.83 -13.35
C SER A 93 -3.94 22.60 -12.38
N ASN A 94 -4.53 23.69 -12.87
CA ASN A 94 -5.51 24.46 -12.12
C ASN A 94 -6.95 23.92 -12.32
N HIS A 95 -7.93 24.58 -11.70
CA HIS A 95 -9.34 24.17 -11.75
C HIS A 95 -9.99 24.24 -13.15
N ASN A 96 -9.34 24.89 -14.13
CA ASN A 96 -9.81 25.00 -15.52
C ASN A 96 -9.40 23.82 -16.41
N ALA A 97 -8.71 22.81 -15.86
CA ALA A 97 -8.30 21.64 -16.62
C ALA A 97 -9.49 20.87 -17.20
N VAL A 98 -9.34 20.38 -18.43
CA VAL A 98 -10.38 19.65 -19.16
C VAL A 98 -9.84 18.32 -19.68
N VAL A 99 -10.69 17.30 -19.69
CA VAL A 99 -10.50 16.06 -20.44
C VAL A 99 -11.14 16.24 -21.80
N GLN A 100 -10.38 15.99 -22.87
CA GLN A 100 -10.85 16.17 -24.23
C GLN A 100 -10.55 14.92 -25.07
N CYS A 101 -11.54 14.46 -25.82
CA CYS A 101 -11.42 13.37 -26.79
C CYS A 101 -12.21 13.74 -28.05
N GLY A 102 -11.51 13.95 -29.16
CA GLY A 102 -12.09 14.57 -30.36
C GLY A 102 -12.66 15.96 -30.05
N LEU A 103 -13.92 16.18 -30.38
CA LEU A 103 -14.64 17.44 -30.11
C LEU A 103 -15.36 17.45 -28.76
N SER A 104 -15.47 16.30 -28.11
CA SER A 104 -16.11 16.15 -26.80
C SER A 104 -15.16 16.53 -25.68
N GLN A 105 -15.64 17.33 -24.72
CA GLN A 105 -14.86 17.79 -23.57
C GLN A 105 -15.66 17.73 -22.28
N MET A 106 -14.98 17.52 -21.15
CA MET A 106 -15.55 17.67 -19.81
C MET A 106 -14.51 18.23 -18.83
N MET A 107 -14.97 18.88 -17.76
CA MET A 107 -14.07 19.37 -16.71
C MET A 107 -13.36 18.22 -16.00
N TRP A 108 -12.05 18.34 -15.75
CA TRP A 108 -11.28 17.33 -15.04
C TRP A 108 -11.88 16.99 -13.67
N GLN A 109 -12.38 17.99 -12.94
CA GLN A 109 -13.00 17.76 -11.63
C GLN A 109 -14.27 16.90 -11.72
N ARG A 110 -15.03 17.01 -12.82
CA ARG A 110 -16.20 16.14 -13.05
C ARG A 110 -15.77 14.73 -13.42
N PHE A 111 -14.76 14.59 -14.28
CA PHE A 111 -14.18 13.29 -14.61
C PHE A 111 -13.69 12.56 -13.34
N ARG A 112 -12.89 13.25 -12.51
CA ARG A 112 -12.43 12.77 -11.21
C ARG A 112 -13.57 12.30 -10.31
N ARG A 113 -14.68 13.06 -10.21
CA ARG A 113 -15.84 12.70 -9.40
C ARG A 113 -16.49 11.39 -9.84
N ALA A 114 -16.74 11.26 -11.13
CA ALA A 114 -17.34 10.06 -11.71
C ALA A 114 -16.45 8.83 -11.48
N ILE A 115 -15.15 8.93 -11.77
CA ILE A 115 -14.20 7.82 -11.61
C ILE A 115 -14.13 7.36 -10.16
N VAL A 116 -13.97 8.27 -9.19
CA VAL A 116 -13.91 7.88 -7.77
C VAL A 116 -15.24 7.27 -7.31
N CYS A 117 -16.39 7.78 -7.75
CA CYS A 117 -17.68 7.16 -7.45
C CYS A 117 -17.76 5.72 -7.97
N LEU A 118 -17.37 5.49 -9.23
CA LEU A 118 -17.33 4.16 -9.82
C LEU A 118 -16.39 3.22 -9.05
N MET A 119 -15.21 3.68 -8.65
CA MET A 119 -14.26 2.87 -7.87
C MET A 119 -14.79 2.39 -6.52
N TRP A 120 -15.76 3.09 -5.94
CA TRP A 120 -16.37 2.74 -4.65
C TRP A 120 -17.54 1.77 -4.78
N LYS A 121 -17.96 1.41 -6.00
CA LYS A 121 -19.05 0.46 -6.25
C LYS A 121 -18.60 -0.98 -6.01
N ARG A 122 -19.44 -1.75 -5.31
CA ARG A 122 -19.21 -3.19 -5.06
C ARG A 122 -19.63 -4.04 -6.26
N HIS A 123 -20.64 -3.60 -7.00
CA HIS A 123 -21.23 -4.32 -8.13
C HIS A 123 -20.90 -3.60 -9.44
N ILE A 124 -19.68 -3.83 -9.94
CA ILE A 124 -19.26 -3.37 -11.25
C ILE A 124 -19.09 -4.59 -12.16
N PRO A 125 -19.49 -4.54 -13.45
CA PRO A 125 -19.28 -5.64 -14.38
C PRO A 125 -17.83 -6.12 -14.43
N ARG A 126 -17.63 -7.42 -14.71
CA ARG A 126 -16.29 -8.04 -14.77
C ARG A 126 -15.37 -7.38 -15.80
N CYS A 127 -15.91 -6.93 -16.94
CA CYS A 127 -15.14 -6.21 -17.97
C CYS A 127 -14.48 -4.94 -17.41
N ILE A 128 -15.13 -4.25 -16.47
CA ILE A 128 -14.59 -3.08 -15.81
C ILE A 128 -13.56 -3.47 -14.75
N SER A 129 -13.83 -4.49 -13.94
CA SER A 129 -12.90 -4.91 -12.89
C SER A 129 -11.58 -5.46 -13.44
N SER A 130 -11.60 -6.00 -14.67
CA SER A 130 -10.41 -6.42 -15.42
C SER A 130 -9.82 -5.34 -16.33
N SER A 131 -10.42 -4.14 -16.41
CA SER A 131 -9.93 -3.02 -17.22
C SER A 131 -8.87 -2.18 -16.50
N LYS A 132 -8.37 -1.12 -17.17
CA LYS A 132 -7.52 -0.09 -16.53
C LYS A 132 -8.31 0.94 -15.70
N LEU A 133 -9.64 0.88 -15.64
CA LEU A 133 -10.46 1.83 -14.87
C LEU A 133 -10.02 1.94 -13.39
N PRO A 134 -9.74 0.83 -12.66
CA PRO A 134 -9.25 0.92 -11.29
C PRO A 134 -7.89 1.63 -11.17
N MET A 135 -7.08 1.63 -12.23
CA MET A 135 -5.79 2.31 -12.27
C MET A 135 -5.95 3.82 -12.44
N LEU A 136 -7.03 4.29 -13.08
CA LEU A 136 -7.35 5.72 -13.20
C LEU A 136 -7.52 6.40 -11.84
N GLY A 137 -7.91 5.63 -10.81
CA GLY A 137 -7.98 6.12 -9.44
C GLY A 137 -6.72 6.83 -8.98
N THR A 138 -5.55 6.36 -9.43
CA THR A 138 -4.25 6.96 -9.14
C THR A 138 -4.23 8.46 -9.45
N PHE A 139 -4.78 8.87 -10.58
CA PHE A 139 -4.84 10.29 -10.98
C PHE A 139 -5.96 11.05 -10.26
N CYS A 140 -6.99 10.35 -9.80
CA CYS A 140 -8.18 10.94 -9.22
C CYS A 140 -8.08 11.16 -7.69
N TYR A 141 -7.13 10.52 -7.01
CA TYR A 141 -6.88 10.76 -5.59
C TYR A 141 -6.25 12.14 -5.36
N ASN A 142 -6.50 12.73 -4.19
CA ASN A 142 -5.84 13.98 -3.81
C ASN A 142 -4.39 13.69 -3.43
N PHE A 143 -3.44 14.36 -4.09
CA PHE A 143 -2.00 14.23 -3.81
C PHE A 143 -1.47 15.32 -2.86
N GLU A 144 -2.32 16.28 -2.49
CA GLU A 144 -2.00 17.31 -1.52
C GLU A 144 -1.59 16.67 -0.17
N GLY A 145 -0.46 17.11 0.38
CA GLY A 145 0.07 16.61 1.66
C GLY A 145 0.74 15.23 1.63
N LEU A 146 0.72 14.49 0.50
CA LEU A 146 1.39 13.20 0.40
C LEU A 146 2.91 13.36 0.26
N ASN A 147 3.67 12.58 1.03
CA ASN A 147 5.12 12.49 0.86
C ASN A 147 5.51 11.70 -0.40
N PHE A 148 6.77 11.87 -0.82
CA PHE A 148 7.26 11.31 -2.08
C PHE A 148 7.19 9.77 -2.14
N ALA A 149 7.46 9.08 -1.03
CA ALA A 149 7.35 7.62 -0.97
C ALA A 149 5.90 7.15 -1.20
N THR A 150 4.92 7.84 -0.63
CA THR A 150 3.49 7.53 -0.82
C THR A 150 3.08 7.77 -2.27
N LEU A 151 3.53 8.89 -2.87
CA LEU A 151 3.30 9.18 -4.28
C LEU A 151 3.89 8.09 -5.18
N LEU A 152 5.15 7.71 -4.94
CA LEU A 152 5.83 6.66 -5.69
C LEU A 152 5.03 5.35 -5.64
N GLN A 153 4.58 4.93 -4.45
CA GLN A 153 3.76 3.73 -4.28
C GLN A 153 2.48 3.73 -5.14
N MET A 154 1.89 4.90 -5.35
CA MET A 154 0.66 5.03 -6.14
C MET A 154 0.92 4.92 -7.64
N VAL A 155 2.08 5.38 -8.13
CA VAL A 155 2.33 5.60 -9.57
C VAL A 155 3.36 4.65 -10.18
N THR A 156 3.94 3.72 -9.42
CA THR A 156 5.00 2.81 -9.91
C THR A 156 4.62 1.95 -11.12
N HIS A 157 3.34 1.71 -11.33
CA HIS A 157 2.81 0.96 -12.46
C HIS A 157 2.76 1.75 -13.77
N LEU A 158 2.95 3.08 -13.74
CA LEU A 158 2.92 3.94 -14.92
C LEU A 158 4.22 3.84 -15.72
N GLU A 159 4.14 3.96 -17.04
CA GLU A 159 5.23 3.77 -17.99
C GLU A 159 6.06 5.05 -18.17
N CYS A 160 7.36 4.87 -18.37
CA CYS A 160 8.30 5.92 -18.77
C CYS A 160 9.34 5.33 -19.74
N PHE A 161 9.87 6.16 -20.64
CA PHE A 161 10.88 5.74 -21.60
C PHE A 161 12.27 5.62 -20.95
N ASP A 162 12.71 6.67 -20.24
CA ASP A 162 13.91 6.61 -19.41
C ASP A 162 13.55 6.09 -18.01
N PRO A 163 14.19 5.03 -17.49
CA PRO A 163 13.93 4.53 -16.14
C PRO A 163 14.07 5.58 -15.03
N ARG A 164 14.98 6.56 -15.19
CA ARG A 164 15.21 7.63 -14.20
C ARG A 164 13.97 8.52 -14.02
N ASP A 165 13.11 8.60 -15.03
CA ASP A 165 11.86 9.37 -14.95
C ASP A 165 10.91 8.84 -13.89
N LYS A 166 11.04 7.59 -13.43
CA LYS A 166 10.34 7.09 -12.23
C LYS A 166 10.54 7.98 -11.02
N VAL A 167 11.68 8.66 -10.95
CA VAL A 167 12.02 9.64 -9.92
C VAL A 167 11.79 11.05 -10.45
N TYR A 168 12.43 11.42 -11.57
CA TYR A 168 12.42 12.80 -12.08
C TYR A 168 11.03 13.26 -12.54
N GLY A 169 10.23 12.36 -13.09
CA GLY A 169 8.85 12.57 -13.49
C GLY A 169 7.89 12.85 -12.34
N LEU A 170 8.34 12.76 -11.08
CA LEU A 170 7.55 13.09 -9.89
C LEU A 170 8.12 14.25 -9.06
N LEU A 171 9.34 14.72 -9.35
CA LEU A 171 10.00 15.76 -8.54
C LEU A 171 9.21 17.07 -8.47
N GLY A 172 8.40 17.40 -9.49
CA GLY A 172 7.51 18.57 -9.47
C GLY A 172 6.43 18.54 -8.38
N LEU A 173 6.17 17.35 -7.82
CA LEU A 173 5.20 17.10 -6.75
C LEU A 173 5.88 16.87 -5.38
N ALA A 174 7.21 16.70 -5.36
CA ALA A 174 7.99 16.44 -4.16
C ALA A 174 7.95 17.60 -3.15
N ALA A 175 8.38 17.32 -1.93
CA ALA A 175 8.64 18.36 -0.94
C ALA A 175 9.95 19.08 -1.27
N SER A 176 10.03 20.37 -0.92
CA SER A 176 11.23 21.17 -1.19
C SER A 176 12.48 20.65 -0.48
N SER A 177 12.31 19.97 0.66
CA SER A 177 13.40 19.36 1.43
C SER A 177 14.06 18.16 0.73
N LEU A 178 13.39 17.51 -0.22
CA LEU A 178 13.94 16.38 -0.98
C LEU A 178 14.80 16.85 -2.16
N LEU A 179 14.50 18.04 -2.70
CA LEU A 179 15.14 18.58 -3.91
C LEU A 179 16.66 18.78 -3.80
N PRO A 180 17.25 19.11 -2.64
CA PRO A 180 18.70 19.15 -2.46
C PRO A 180 19.39 17.79 -2.60
N HIS A 181 18.67 16.68 -2.37
CA HIS A 181 19.22 15.33 -2.44
C HIS A 181 19.07 14.70 -3.83
N ILE A 182 18.13 15.19 -4.65
CA ILE A 182 17.78 14.60 -5.93
C ILE A 182 17.41 15.69 -6.93
N HIS A 183 18.26 15.83 -7.95
CA HIS A 183 18.02 16.69 -9.11
C HIS A 183 18.13 15.89 -10.42
N PRO A 184 17.44 16.32 -11.49
CA PRO A 184 17.50 15.66 -12.79
C PRO A 184 18.91 15.71 -13.41
N GLU A 185 19.63 14.58 -13.38
CA GLU A 185 20.91 14.39 -14.05
C GLU A 185 20.91 13.10 -14.86
N TYR A 186 20.56 13.21 -16.14
CA TYR A 186 20.47 12.05 -17.03
C TYR A 186 21.84 11.42 -17.37
N ALA A 187 22.94 12.09 -17.03
CA ALA A 187 24.29 11.55 -17.13
C ALA A 187 24.58 10.47 -16.08
N LEU A 188 23.89 10.48 -14.93
CA LEU A 188 24.11 9.50 -13.86
C LEU A 188 23.61 8.11 -14.26
N PRO A 189 24.27 7.02 -13.82
CA PRO A 189 23.71 5.68 -13.94
C PRO A 189 22.37 5.56 -13.21
N VAL A 190 21.43 4.79 -13.78
CA VAL A 190 20.11 4.52 -13.15
C VAL A 190 20.26 4.02 -11.70
N ALA A 191 21.27 3.18 -11.47
CA ALA A 191 21.57 2.62 -10.16
C ALA A 191 21.86 3.69 -9.10
N GLU A 192 22.59 4.73 -9.49
CA GLU A 192 22.96 5.84 -8.63
C GLU A 192 21.75 6.74 -8.33
N VAL A 193 20.92 7.02 -9.33
CA VAL A 193 19.67 7.78 -9.14
C VAL A 193 18.74 7.11 -8.13
N TYR A 194 18.56 5.78 -8.24
CA TYR A 194 17.71 5.04 -7.30
C TYR A 194 18.31 4.95 -5.90
N ARG A 195 19.63 4.81 -5.78
CA ARG A 195 20.32 4.84 -4.48
C ARG A 195 20.19 6.21 -3.81
N ASN A 196 20.43 7.30 -4.55
CA ASN A 196 20.29 8.66 -4.05
C ASN A 196 18.86 8.95 -3.60
N LEU A 197 17.86 8.38 -4.29
CA LEU A 197 16.47 8.43 -3.83
C LEU A 197 16.28 7.76 -2.46
N VAL A 198 16.77 6.54 -2.27
CA VAL A 198 16.62 5.83 -0.99
C VAL A 198 17.26 6.61 0.15
N LEU A 199 18.49 7.10 -0.05
CA LEU A 199 19.22 7.86 0.95
C LEU A 199 18.57 9.22 1.23
N GLY A 200 18.09 9.91 0.19
CA GLY A 200 17.37 11.19 0.31
C GLY A 200 16.05 11.05 1.08
N LEU A 201 15.27 9.99 0.81
CA LEU A 201 14.04 9.71 1.56
C LEU A 201 14.33 9.32 3.01
N GLN A 202 15.39 8.54 3.26
CA GLN A 202 15.84 8.22 4.61
C GLN A 202 16.17 9.50 5.38
N ASP A 203 16.93 10.41 4.77
CA ASP A 203 17.31 11.65 5.44
C ASP A 203 16.12 12.58 5.67
N GLN A 204 15.25 12.74 4.67
CA GLN A 204 14.07 13.59 4.74
C GLN A 204 13.03 13.08 5.76
N LEU A 205 12.59 11.83 5.60
CA LEU A 205 11.44 11.27 6.33
C LEU A 205 11.87 10.56 7.61
N LYS A 206 13.16 10.27 7.78
CA LYS A 206 13.69 9.41 8.85
C LYS A 206 12.99 8.05 8.88
N ARG A 207 12.76 7.45 7.71
CA ARG A 207 12.11 6.13 7.51
C ARG A 207 12.85 5.29 6.47
N LEU A 208 12.73 3.97 6.60
CA LEU A 208 13.24 2.98 5.64
C LEU A 208 12.11 2.51 4.74
N HIS A 209 12.33 2.56 3.43
CA HIS A 209 11.33 2.27 2.41
C HIS A 209 11.58 0.93 1.68
N PHE A 210 11.83 -0.13 2.45
CA PHE A 210 12.08 -1.47 1.91
C PHE A 210 10.84 -2.14 1.30
N GLU A 211 9.65 -1.55 1.44
CA GLU A 211 8.47 -1.97 0.69
C GLU A 211 8.64 -1.85 -0.84
N PHE A 212 9.64 -1.12 -1.31
CA PHE A 212 9.98 -1.00 -2.74
C PHE A 212 11.04 -2.00 -3.22
N CYS A 213 11.66 -2.74 -2.30
CA CYS A 213 12.79 -3.62 -2.60
C CYS A 213 12.32 -5.04 -2.92
N SER A 214 12.94 -5.67 -3.91
CA SER A 214 12.73 -7.07 -4.30
C SER A 214 13.99 -7.59 -4.96
N LEU A 215 14.53 -8.71 -4.48
CA LEU A 215 15.63 -9.41 -5.13
C LEU A 215 15.08 -10.12 -6.36
N ARG A 216 15.19 -9.47 -7.53
CA ARG A 216 14.82 -10.08 -8.80
C ARG A 216 15.98 -10.92 -9.30
N THR A 217 15.82 -12.23 -9.21
CA THR A 217 16.79 -13.25 -9.68
C THR A 217 17.06 -13.20 -11.21
N SER A 218 16.21 -12.51 -11.98
CA SER A 218 16.18 -12.61 -13.44
C SER A 218 17.04 -11.62 -14.22
N ARG A 219 17.73 -10.65 -13.57
CA ARG A 219 18.75 -9.82 -14.25
C ARG A 219 19.93 -9.52 -13.32
N PRO A 220 21.19 -9.62 -13.78
CA PRO A 220 22.33 -9.21 -12.99
C PRO A 220 22.25 -7.69 -12.81
N LYS A 221 22.31 -7.19 -11.57
CA LYS A 221 22.23 -5.75 -11.34
C LYS A 221 23.43 -5.24 -10.55
N GLN A 222 23.97 -4.15 -11.07
CA GLN A 222 24.90 -3.22 -10.43
C GLN A 222 24.23 -2.44 -9.27
N LEU A 223 23.15 -2.98 -8.69
CA LEU A 223 22.36 -2.37 -7.63
C LEU A 223 22.49 -3.21 -6.36
N PRO A 224 22.78 -2.59 -5.21
CA PRO A 224 22.61 -3.26 -3.93
C PRO A 224 21.17 -3.74 -3.74
N SER A 225 20.95 -4.86 -3.05
CA SER A 225 19.61 -5.45 -2.90
C SER A 225 18.63 -4.58 -2.11
N TRP A 226 19.15 -3.67 -1.29
CA TRP A 226 18.37 -2.69 -0.53
C TRP A 226 17.99 -1.43 -1.34
N VAL A 227 18.42 -1.34 -2.60
CA VAL A 227 18.01 -0.28 -3.53
C VAL A 227 16.92 -0.81 -4.47
N PRO A 228 15.75 -0.15 -4.55
CA PRO A 228 14.65 -0.63 -5.36
C PRO A 228 14.95 -0.48 -6.84
N ASP A 229 14.53 -1.48 -7.62
CA ASP A 229 14.49 -1.36 -9.07
C ASP A 229 13.16 -0.74 -9.53
N LEU A 230 13.13 0.56 -9.73
CA LEU A 230 11.91 1.24 -10.21
C LEU A 230 11.69 1.09 -11.72
N SER A 231 12.65 0.53 -12.48
CA SER A 231 12.53 0.39 -13.94
C SER A 231 11.50 -0.67 -14.37
N SER A 232 11.08 -1.50 -13.44
CA SER A 232 10.23 -2.66 -13.69
C SER A 232 8.92 -2.55 -12.90
N ASN A 233 7.89 -3.28 -13.34
CA ASN A 233 6.59 -3.22 -12.69
C ASN A 233 6.70 -3.75 -11.24
N LEU A 234 6.33 -2.92 -10.27
CA LEU A 234 6.34 -3.26 -8.84
C LEU A 234 5.05 -3.95 -8.37
N GLY A 235 4.22 -4.46 -9.27
CA GLY A 235 2.98 -5.16 -8.96
C GLY A 235 3.16 -6.42 -8.11
N GLU A 236 4.37 -7.00 -8.08
CA GLU A 236 4.76 -8.12 -7.21
C GLU A 236 5.03 -7.71 -5.75
N LEU A 237 5.18 -6.41 -5.46
CA LEU A 237 5.59 -5.97 -4.14
C LEU A 237 4.46 -6.05 -3.12
N LEU A 238 4.83 -6.55 -1.94
CA LEU A 238 3.99 -6.61 -0.77
C LEU A 238 3.88 -5.22 -0.14
N SER A 239 2.84 -4.47 -0.52
CA SER A 239 2.00 -3.67 0.37
C SER A 239 1.21 -2.61 -0.41
N ARG A 240 -0.11 -2.64 -0.24
CA ARG A 240 -1.02 -1.48 -0.33
C ARG A 240 -1.83 -1.33 0.98
N ALA A 241 -1.39 -1.97 2.08
CA ALA A 241 -2.07 -1.88 3.38
C ALA A 241 -1.12 -1.81 4.56
N ALA A 242 -1.61 -1.13 5.59
CA ALA A 242 -0.88 -0.60 6.70
C ALA A 242 -0.38 -1.66 7.68
N GLY A 243 0.94 -1.83 7.70
CA GLY A 243 1.67 -2.39 8.83
C GLY A 243 2.33 -1.25 9.59
N LEU A 244 2.26 -1.29 10.92
CA LEU A 244 3.04 -0.44 11.81
C LEU A 244 4.13 -1.31 12.44
N VAL A 245 4.90 -2.03 11.62
CA VAL A 245 5.87 -3.06 12.05
C VAL A 245 6.88 -2.51 13.04
N SER A 246 7.38 -1.29 12.80
CA SER A 246 8.39 -0.64 13.64
C SER A 246 7.81 0.32 14.67
N GLY A 247 6.50 0.37 14.88
CA GLY A 247 5.88 1.44 15.66
C GLY A 247 6.17 2.81 15.06
N MET A 248 6.20 3.84 15.90
CA MET A 248 6.61 5.20 15.52
C MET A 248 8.12 5.43 15.68
N SER A 249 8.96 4.42 15.43
CA SER A 249 10.43 4.60 15.43
C SER A 249 10.90 5.35 14.18
N ARG A 250 12.05 6.03 14.31
CA ARG A 250 12.82 6.53 13.18
C ARG A 250 13.75 5.45 12.62
N ALA A 251 14.23 5.66 11.40
CA ALA A 251 15.26 4.83 10.80
C ALA A 251 16.59 4.99 11.55
N GLU A 252 17.22 3.87 11.85
CA GLU A 252 18.57 3.78 12.40
C GLU A 252 19.41 3.04 11.37
N ALA A 253 20.00 3.81 10.46
CA ALA A 253 20.69 3.28 9.29
C ALA A 253 21.88 4.14 8.88
N THR A 254 23.01 3.49 8.58
CA THR A 254 24.26 4.12 8.15
C THR A 254 24.69 3.54 6.81
N TYR A 255 24.90 4.41 5.83
CA TYR A 255 25.40 4.01 4.52
C TYR A 255 26.92 3.98 4.52
N HIS A 256 27.46 2.82 4.16
CA HIS A 256 28.89 2.56 3.98
C HIS A 256 29.15 2.36 2.48
N ALA A 257 29.78 3.36 1.87
CA ALA A 257 30.05 3.36 0.44
C ALA A 257 30.93 2.14 0.03
N PRO A 258 30.72 1.57 -1.16
CA PRO A 258 29.75 2.01 -2.18
C PRO A 258 28.37 1.36 -2.06
N ASN A 259 28.22 0.23 -1.35
CA ASN A 259 27.06 -0.65 -1.53
C ASN A 259 26.45 -1.18 -0.23
N VAL A 260 27.00 -0.86 0.94
CA VAL A 260 26.52 -1.45 2.19
C VAL A 260 25.62 -0.46 2.92
N LEU A 261 24.41 -0.89 3.28
CA LEU A 261 23.55 -0.15 4.19
C LEU A 261 23.46 -0.95 5.50
N GLU A 262 24.01 -0.39 6.57
CA GLU A 262 23.91 -0.98 7.90
C GLU A 262 22.62 -0.48 8.58
N VAL A 263 21.75 -1.39 9.01
CA VAL A 263 20.45 -1.06 9.61
C VAL A 263 20.26 -1.74 10.97
N CYS A 264 19.54 -1.10 11.88
CA CYS A 264 19.23 -1.64 13.21
C CYS A 264 17.82 -2.24 13.27
N GLY A 265 17.70 -3.44 13.84
CA GLY A 265 16.43 -4.14 13.97
C GLY A 265 16.50 -5.41 14.79
N ILE A 266 15.54 -6.32 14.55
CA ILE A 266 15.48 -7.63 15.17
C ILE A 266 15.16 -8.72 14.15
N GLN A 267 15.72 -9.91 14.34
CA GLN A 267 15.25 -11.12 13.66
C GLN A 267 14.06 -11.70 14.43
N ILE A 268 12.95 -11.92 13.73
CA ILE A 268 11.70 -12.43 14.29
C ILE A 268 11.55 -13.93 14.07
N ALA A 269 11.90 -14.40 12.88
CA ALA A 269 11.68 -15.78 12.48
C ALA A 269 12.66 -16.22 11.40
N THR A 270 12.70 -17.53 11.16
CA THR A 270 13.38 -18.15 10.02
C THR A 270 12.35 -18.91 9.20
N VAL A 271 12.38 -18.70 7.89
CA VAL A 271 11.51 -19.38 6.93
C VAL A 271 11.82 -20.88 6.97
N GLN A 272 10.77 -21.68 7.15
CA GLN A 272 10.81 -23.13 7.12
C GLN A 272 10.43 -23.67 5.75
N SER A 273 9.35 -23.17 5.15
CA SER A 273 8.94 -23.56 3.80
C SER A 273 8.27 -22.43 3.05
N ASN A 274 8.38 -22.49 1.71
CA ASN A 274 7.63 -21.71 0.76
C ASN A 274 6.69 -22.67 0.01
N LYS A 275 5.38 -22.44 0.09
CA LYS A 275 4.33 -23.29 -0.51
C LYS A 275 3.94 -22.86 -1.93
N GLY A 276 4.77 -22.06 -2.60
CA GLY A 276 4.55 -21.59 -3.95
C GLY A 276 3.66 -20.35 -4.05
N THR A 277 3.56 -19.81 -5.26
CA THR A 277 2.87 -18.54 -5.56
C THR A 277 1.38 -18.70 -5.79
N CYS A 278 0.61 -17.67 -5.44
CA CYS A 278 -0.79 -17.55 -5.79
C CYS A 278 -0.94 -17.09 -7.25
N PRO A 279 -1.54 -17.90 -8.14
CA PRO A 279 -1.76 -17.51 -9.53
C PRO A 279 -2.76 -16.35 -9.66
N ALA A 280 -2.63 -15.60 -10.76
CA ALA A 280 -3.61 -14.58 -11.14
C ALA A 280 -4.96 -15.20 -11.56
N ASP A 281 -4.92 -16.39 -12.17
CA ASP A 281 -6.09 -17.16 -12.58
C ASP A 281 -6.90 -17.65 -11.38
N THR A 282 -8.21 -17.38 -11.37
CA THR A 282 -9.09 -17.64 -10.22
C THR A 282 -9.22 -19.13 -9.90
N THR A 283 -9.30 -20.00 -10.90
CA THR A 283 -9.45 -21.45 -10.71
C THR A 283 -8.17 -22.05 -10.14
N LYS A 284 -7.01 -21.67 -10.68
CA LYS A 284 -5.70 -22.08 -10.14
C LYS A 284 -5.44 -21.51 -8.74
N ARG A 285 -6.04 -20.36 -8.42
CA ARG A 285 -5.95 -19.74 -7.09
C ARG A 285 -6.53 -20.66 -6.01
N LEU A 286 -7.67 -21.29 -6.27
CA LEU A 286 -8.27 -22.25 -5.33
C LEU A 286 -7.33 -23.40 -5.01
N THR A 287 -6.74 -24.00 -6.04
CA THR A 287 -5.77 -25.10 -5.87
C THR A 287 -4.59 -24.66 -5.01
N ALA A 288 -4.06 -23.44 -5.22
CA ALA A 288 -2.99 -22.90 -4.40
C ALA A 288 -3.42 -22.69 -2.93
N LEU A 289 -4.65 -22.22 -2.67
CA LEU A 289 -5.13 -22.06 -1.29
C LEU A 289 -5.26 -23.40 -0.56
N GLN A 290 -5.65 -24.45 -1.26
CA GLN A 290 -5.72 -25.80 -0.70
C GLN A 290 -4.33 -26.34 -0.33
N THR A 291 -3.31 -26.09 -1.15
CA THR A 291 -1.93 -26.50 -0.79
C THR A 291 -1.38 -25.66 0.36
N TRP A 292 -1.79 -24.39 0.46
CA TRP A 292 -1.36 -23.48 1.51
C TRP A 292 -1.90 -23.83 2.90
N LYS A 293 -3.08 -24.44 2.96
CA LYS A 293 -3.74 -24.87 4.20
C LYS A 293 -2.78 -25.59 5.17
N PRO A 294 -2.69 -25.16 6.44
CA PRO A 294 -2.07 -25.94 7.51
C PRO A 294 -2.90 -27.19 7.83
N ASP A 295 -2.25 -28.30 8.17
CA ASP A 295 -2.93 -29.58 8.47
C ASP A 295 -3.94 -29.44 9.63
N ASN A 296 -3.59 -28.65 10.64
CA ASN A 296 -4.41 -28.33 11.80
C ASN A 296 -5.18 -27.01 11.65
N LEU A 297 -5.58 -26.61 10.43
CA LEU A 297 -6.27 -25.34 10.20
C LEU A 297 -7.53 -25.17 11.07
N MET A 298 -8.31 -26.23 11.25
CA MET A 298 -9.60 -26.18 11.94
C MET A 298 -9.51 -26.34 13.46
N THR A 299 -8.45 -26.99 13.94
CA THR A 299 -8.31 -27.42 15.34
C THR A 299 -7.14 -26.75 16.06
N GLY A 300 -6.18 -26.21 15.32
CA GLY A 300 -4.97 -25.62 15.87
C GLY A 300 -5.17 -24.19 16.36
N ILE A 301 -4.31 -23.81 17.30
CA ILE A 301 -4.18 -22.46 17.83
C ILE A 301 -2.91 -21.85 17.24
N TYR A 302 -3.04 -20.64 16.71
CA TYR A 302 -1.94 -19.88 16.14
C TYR A 302 -1.08 -19.28 17.27
N PRO A 303 0.22 -18.99 17.06
CA PRO A 303 1.10 -18.50 18.13
C PRO A 303 0.64 -17.23 18.87
N THR A 304 -0.22 -16.40 18.29
CA THR A 304 -0.80 -15.23 18.97
C THR A 304 -2.06 -15.53 19.80
N GLY A 305 -2.53 -16.78 19.79
CA GLY A 305 -3.58 -17.29 20.68
C GLY A 305 -4.95 -17.49 20.02
N GLU A 306 -5.21 -16.91 18.85
CA GLU A 306 -6.44 -17.17 18.10
C GLU A 306 -6.39 -18.48 17.30
N SER A 307 -7.52 -18.87 16.68
CA SER A 307 -7.58 -20.09 15.88
C SER A 307 -6.72 -19.97 14.62
N ASN A 308 -6.11 -21.08 14.19
CA ASN A 308 -5.38 -21.13 12.92
C ASN A 308 -6.24 -20.70 11.73
N LEU A 309 -7.54 -20.96 11.75
CA LEU A 309 -8.49 -20.51 10.73
C LEU A 309 -8.56 -18.98 10.65
N ASP A 310 -8.65 -18.31 11.79
CA ASP A 310 -8.72 -16.84 11.84
C ASP A 310 -7.39 -16.21 11.39
N ALA A 311 -6.27 -16.75 11.85
CA ALA A 311 -4.94 -16.33 11.43
C ALA A 311 -4.71 -16.54 9.93
N PHE A 312 -5.14 -17.69 9.39
CA PHE A 312 -5.02 -18.02 7.97
C PHE A 312 -5.83 -17.07 7.10
N ILE A 313 -7.12 -16.88 7.40
CA ILE A 313 -7.98 -15.94 6.65
C ILE A 313 -7.42 -14.52 6.71
N THR A 314 -6.99 -14.08 7.89
CA THR A 314 -6.39 -12.75 8.06
C THR A 314 -5.09 -12.60 7.26
N THR A 315 -4.32 -13.68 7.12
CA THR A 315 -3.11 -13.74 6.29
C THR A 315 -3.43 -13.64 4.80
N LEU A 316 -4.46 -14.32 4.31
CA LEU A 316 -4.86 -14.27 2.91
C LEU A 316 -5.23 -12.84 2.44
N VAL A 317 -5.77 -12.02 3.33
CA VAL A 317 -6.10 -10.61 3.04
C VAL A 317 -5.03 -9.62 3.53
N GLN A 318 -3.91 -10.12 4.09
CA GLN A 318 -2.83 -9.31 4.69
C GLN A 318 -3.37 -8.26 5.68
N GLY A 319 -4.31 -8.65 6.53
CA GLY A 319 -4.92 -7.77 7.54
C GLY A 319 -5.86 -6.68 7.01
N LYS A 320 -6.22 -6.69 5.72
CA LYS A 320 -7.19 -5.76 5.10
C LYS A 320 -8.63 -6.14 5.43
N LEU A 321 -8.98 -6.02 6.71
CA LEU A 321 -10.30 -6.34 7.24
C LEU A 321 -10.99 -5.07 7.72
N ARG A 322 -12.31 -5.00 7.58
CA ARG A 322 -13.10 -3.88 8.11
C ARG A 322 -12.98 -3.75 9.63
N ASP A 323 -12.72 -4.84 10.34
CA ASP A 323 -12.43 -4.83 11.78
C ASP A 323 -11.21 -3.96 12.13
N ARG A 324 -10.25 -3.88 11.20
CA ARG A 324 -9.02 -3.08 11.32
C ARG A 324 -9.15 -1.72 10.62
N PHE A 325 -10.03 -1.61 9.62
CA PHE A 325 -10.29 -0.37 8.88
C PHE A 325 -11.78 -0.06 8.86
N PRO A 326 -12.37 0.40 9.99
CA PRO A 326 -13.82 0.56 10.14
C PRO A 326 -14.44 1.52 9.13
N THR A 327 -13.65 2.45 8.61
CA THR A 327 -14.07 3.46 7.62
C THR A 327 -14.12 2.94 6.19
N ILE A 328 -13.49 1.80 5.90
CA ILE A 328 -13.48 1.18 4.56
C ILE A 328 -14.61 0.16 4.48
N VAL A 329 -15.81 0.65 4.18
CA VAL A 329 -17.05 -0.15 4.15
C VAL A 329 -17.08 -1.23 3.07
N THR A 330 -16.22 -1.13 2.05
CA THR A 330 -16.13 -2.12 0.96
C THR A 330 -15.37 -3.38 1.36
N TRP A 331 -14.59 -3.34 2.45
CA TRP A 331 -13.89 -4.52 2.97
C TRP A 331 -14.81 -5.35 3.86
N SER A 332 -14.65 -6.67 3.81
CA SER A 332 -15.40 -7.57 4.68
C SER A 332 -14.78 -7.63 6.08
N SER A 333 -15.62 -7.97 7.07
CA SER A 333 -15.10 -8.33 8.39
C SER A 333 -14.52 -9.75 8.39
N LEU A 334 -13.71 -10.08 9.41
CA LEU A 334 -13.18 -11.41 9.61
C LEU A 334 -14.30 -12.45 9.69
N GLN A 335 -15.38 -12.13 10.42
CA GLN A 335 -16.52 -13.02 10.57
C GLN A 335 -17.22 -13.30 9.23
N GLU A 336 -17.43 -12.28 8.40
CA GLU A 336 -18.01 -12.45 7.06
C GLU A 336 -17.13 -13.33 6.18
N LEU A 337 -15.81 -13.07 6.17
CA LEU A 337 -14.89 -13.87 5.37
C LEU A 337 -14.77 -15.30 5.87
N LYS A 338 -14.83 -15.50 7.18
CA LYS A 338 -14.88 -16.84 7.78
C LYS A 338 -16.12 -17.59 7.32
N SER A 339 -17.30 -16.99 7.36
CA SER A 339 -18.51 -17.64 6.85
C SER A 339 -18.40 -17.98 5.36
N LYS A 340 -17.82 -17.10 4.54
CA LYS A 340 -17.63 -17.32 3.09
C LYS A 340 -16.60 -18.41 2.77
N LEU A 341 -15.44 -18.38 3.43
CA LEU A 341 -14.28 -19.21 3.07
C LEU A 341 -14.25 -20.54 3.82
N LYS A 342 -14.99 -20.69 4.92
CA LYS A 342 -14.97 -21.92 5.73
C LYS A 342 -15.42 -23.14 4.92
N GLU A 343 -16.48 -23.03 4.13
CA GLU A 343 -16.97 -24.14 3.29
C GLU A 343 -15.96 -24.49 2.21
N LEU A 344 -15.38 -23.48 1.55
CA LEU A 344 -14.36 -23.65 0.51
C LEU A 344 -13.07 -24.28 1.04
N LEU A 345 -12.64 -23.92 2.25
CA LEU A 345 -11.46 -24.49 2.91
C LEU A 345 -11.75 -25.86 3.56
N ALA A 346 -13.03 -26.21 3.74
CA ALA A 346 -13.47 -27.49 4.26
C ALA A 346 -13.67 -28.53 3.14
N SER A 347 -14.08 -28.14 1.93
CA SER A 347 -14.25 -29.04 0.79
C SER A 347 -12.90 -29.60 0.32
N SER A 348 -12.80 -30.92 0.17
CA SER A 348 -11.69 -31.61 -0.50
C SER A 348 -11.78 -31.37 -2.01
N THR A 349 -10.65 -31.14 -2.67
CA THR A 349 -10.55 -31.17 -4.14
C THR A 349 -10.20 -32.58 -4.63
N ASP A 350 -10.79 -33.62 -4.02
CA ASP A 350 -10.60 -34.99 -4.49
C ASP A 350 -11.37 -35.15 -5.81
N PRO A 351 -10.72 -35.41 -6.96
CA PRO A 351 -11.41 -35.52 -8.25
C PRO A 351 -12.43 -36.67 -8.33
N SER A 352 -12.43 -37.55 -7.32
CA SER A 352 -13.35 -38.68 -7.18
C SER A 352 -14.68 -38.34 -6.50
N ASP A 353 -14.75 -37.21 -5.77
CA ASP A 353 -15.99 -36.72 -5.18
C ASP A 353 -16.72 -35.87 -6.23
N GLY A 354 -17.73 -36.46 -6.90
CA GLY A 354 -18.56 -35.83 -7.92
C GLY A 354 -19.40 -34.62 -7.47
N HIS A 355 -19.06 -33.99 -6.33
CA HIS A 355 -19.61 -32.73 -5.84
C HIS A 355 -18.62 -31.61 -6.13
N THR A 356 -18.43 -31.27 -7.41
CA THR A 356 -17.89 -29.94 -7.76
C THR A 356 -18.96 -28.92 -7.37
N ASN A 357 -19.01 -28.54 -6.09
CA ASN A 357 -19.75 -27.37 -5.67
C ASN A 357 -19.26 -26.24 -6.56
N ASN A 358 -20.16 -25.72 -7.37
CA ASN A 358 -19.94 -24.65 -8.32
C ASN A 358 -19.81 -23.33 -7.52
N ILE A 359 -18.82 -23.27 -6.61
CA ILE A 359 -18.53 -22.11 -5.79
C ILE A 359 -18.11 -21.02 -6.77
N ASP A 360 -18.95 -20.00 -6.92
CA ASP A 360 -18.66 -18.88 -7.81
C ASP A 360 -17.35 -18.23 -7.37
N ALA A 361 -16.31 -18.51 -8.16
CA ALA A 361 -14.96 -18.09 -7.88
C ALA A 361 -14.81 -16.56 -7.85
N SER A 362 -15.78 -15.84 -8.43
CA SER A 362 -15.80 -14.39 -8.41
C SER A 362 -16.22 -13.78 -7.07
N SER A 363 -16.88 -14.54 -6.18
CA SER A 363 -17.39 -14.07 -4.90
C SER A 363 -16.31 -13.67 -3.88
N TYR A 364 -15.08 -14.16 -4.05
CA TYR A 364 -13.91 -13.88 -3.21
C TYR A 364 -12.73 -13.27 -3.99
N ALA A 365 -12.87 -13.08 -5.30
CA ALA A 365 -11.81 -12.55 -6.16
C ALA A 365 -11.39 -11.12 -5.74
N HIS A 366 -12.34 -10.33 -5.24
CA HIS A 366 -12.08 -8.99 -4.73
C HIS A 366 -11.15 -9.05 -3.52
N GLU A 367 -11.42 -9.92 -2.54
CA GLU A 367 -10.68 -10.00 -1.29
C GLU A 367 -9.29 -10.65 -1.48
N LEU A 368 -9.18 -11.63 -2.39
CA LEU A 368 -7.92 -12.34 -2.65
C LEU A 368 -7.03 -11.71 -3.72
N ARG A 369 -7.44 -10.61 -4.37
CA ARG A 369 -6.65 -9.94 -5.43
C ARG A 369 -5.23 -9.58 -4.99
N PHE A 370 -5.04 -9.35 -3.69
CA PHE A 370 -3.78 -8.95 -3.08
C PHE A 370 -2.73 -10.06 -3.00
N LEU A 371 -3.10 -11.31 -3.29
CA LEU A 371 -2.18 -12.46 -3.25
C LEU A 371 -1.46 -12.72 -4.57
N SER A 372 -1.85 -12.05 -5.65
CA SER A 372 -1.27 -12.27 -6.97
C SER A 372 0.26 -12.12 -6.93
N GLU A 373 1.00 -13.10 -7.47
CA GLU A 373 2.47 -13.17 -7.46
C GLU A 373 3.14 -13.33 -6.08
N GLN A 374 2.36 -13.47 -5.00
CA GLN A 374 2.89 -13.69 -3.66
C GLN A 374 2.93 -15.18 -3.31
N ALA A 375 3.92 -15.55 -2.50
CA ALA A 375 4.08 -16.90 -1.99
C ALA A 375 3.70 -17.01 -0.52
N PHE A 376 3.08 -18.14 -0.15
CA PHE A 376 2.79 -18.43 1.25
C PHE A 376 3.97 -19.12 1.91
N ILE A 377 4.36 -18.62 3.09
CA ILE A 377 5.50 -19.12 3.83
C ILE A 377 5.10 -19.57 5.22
N THR A 378 5.82 -20.58 5.71
CA THR A 378 5.77 -21.01 7.11
C THR A 378 7.12 -20.77 7.77
N CYS A 379 7.10 -20.53 9.08
CA CYS A 379 8.29 -20.26 9.88
C CYS A 379 8.52 -21.38 10.90
N LYS A 380 9.78 -21.58 11.29
CA LYS A 380 10.16 -22.57 12.33
C LYS A 380 9.49 -22.34 13.69
N THR A 381 9.03 -21.12 13.93
CA THR A 381 8.33 -20.68 15.14
C THR A 381 6.82 -20.93 15.09
N GLY A 382 6.29 -21.58 14.04
CA GLY A 382 4.86 -21.85 13.87
C GLY A 382 4.06 -20.72 13.22
N TYR A 383 4.66 -19.53 13.07
CA TYR A 383 4.05 -18.43 12.34
C TYR A 383 3.99 -18.73 10.84
N PHE A 384 2.98 -18.21 10.16
CA PHE A 384 2.86 -18.24 8.71
C PHE A 384 2.43 -16.88 8.15
N GLY A 385 2.71 -16.66 6.87
CA GLY A 385 2.58 -15.37 6.23
C GLY A 385 2.59 -15.44 4.71
N VAL A 386 2.59 -14.27 4.08
CA VAL A 386 2.80 -14.13 2.62
C VAL A 386 4.04 -13.28 2.34
N SER A 387 4.74 -13.61 1.28
CA SER A 387 6.08 -13.11 0.97
C SER A 387 6.32 -12.99 -0.53
N HIS A 388 7.48 -12.42 -0.90
CA HIS A 388 7.98 -12.48 -2.26
C HIS A 388 8.19 -13.94 -2.72
N LYS A 389 7.93 -14.22 -4.00
CA LYS A 389 7.97 -15.58 -4.55
C LYS A 389 9.33 -16.27 -4.46
N ASP A 390 10.42 -15.49 -4.50
CA ASP A 390 11.80 -15.99 -4.46
C ASP A 390 12.30 -16.29 -3.02
N THR A 391 11.42 -16.20 -2.03
CA THR A 391 11.71 -16.59 -0.63
C THR A 391 12.03 -18.07 -0.54
N GLN A 392 13.04 -18.43 0.24
CA GLN A 392 13.52 -19.81 0.38
C GLN A 392 13.61 -20.24 1.85
N PRO A 393 13.52 -21.56 2.14
CA PRO A 393 13.87 -22.09 3.45
C PRO A 393 15.26 -21.61 3.90
N GLY A 394 15.37 -21.16 5.14
CA GLY A 394 16.62 -20.61 5.69
C GLY A 394 16.75 -19.09 5.58
N ASP A 395 15.96 -18.42 4.74
CA ASP A 395 15.83 -16.96 4.78
C ASP A 395 15.30 -16.52 6.16
N ILE A 396 15.72 -15.35 6.63
CA ILE A 396 15.31 -14.79 7.92
C ILE A 396 14.33 -13.63 7.72
N ILE A 397 13.40 -13.48 8.66
CA ILE A 397 12.42 -12.39 8.67
C ILE A 397 12.81 -11.40 9.75
N CYS A 398 12.96 -10.13 9.37
CA CYS A 398 13.42 -9.06 10.25
C CYS A 398 12.42 -7.91 10.31
N ALA A 399 12.38 -7.24 11.45
CA ALA A 399 11.76 -5.92 11.61
C ALA A 399 12.86 -4.88 11.85
N PHE A 400 12.84 -3.78 11.09
CA PHE A 400 13.82 -2.70 11.19
C PHE A 400 13.19 -1.44 11.76
N LEU A 401 13.94 -0.69 12.56
CA LEU A 401 13.51 0.62 13.05
C LEU A 401 13.24 1.56 11.88
N GLY A 402 12.15 2.30 11.94
CA GLY A 402 11.69 3.18 10.87
C GLY A 402 11.15 2.49 9.62
N CYS A 403 10.95 1.17 9.61
CA CYS A 403 10.39 0.42 8.48
C CYS A 403 8.97 -0.06 8.76
N LYS A 404 8.03 0.27 7.84
CA LYS A 404 6.60 -0.07 8.00
C LYS A 404 6.27 -1.54 7.66
N VAL A 405 7.20 -2.27 7.05
CA VAL A 405 7.03 -3.65 6.60
C VAL A 405 8.07 -4.55 7.25
N LEU A 406 7.77 -5.85 7.33
CA LEU A 406 8.77 -6.86 7.61
C LEU A 406 9.60 -7.10 6.36
N VAL A 407 10.87 -7.46 6.54
CA VAL A 407 11.82 -7.65 5.46
C VAL A 407 12.41 -9.04 5.54
N ILE A 408 12.43 -9.72 4.40
CA ILE A 408 13.09 -11.02 4.24
C ILE A 408 14.53 -10.77 3.83
N LEU A 409 15.44 -11.35 4.61
CA LEU A 409 16.87 -11.32 4.34
C LEU A 409 17.39 -12.72 4.04
N ARG A 410 18.28 -12.81 3.05
CA ARG A 410 19.08 -14.00 2.79
C ARG A 410 20.51 -13.78 3.29
N PRO A 411 21.04 -14.65 4.15
CA PRO A 411 22.44 -14.61 4.53
C PRO A 411 23.35 -14.65 3.29
N TRP A 412 24.38 -13.80 3.30
CA TRP A 412 25.36 -13.65 2.23
C TRP A 412 26.79 -13.75 2.78
N THR A 413 27.78 -13.73 1.90
CA THR A 413 29.20 -13.81 2.26
C THR A 413 29.61 -12.69 3.21
N GLY A 414 30.51 -12.98 4.16
CA GLY A 414 31.09 -11.98 5.05
C GLY A 414 30.12 -11.43 6.12
N GLY A 415 29.07 -12.18 6.47
CA GLY A 415 28.07 -11.75 7.47
C GLY A 415 27.14 -10.64 6.97
N CYS A 416 27.11 -10.39 5.66
CA CYS A 416 26.18 -9.47 5.03
C CYS A 416 24.88 -10.20 4.64
N PHE A 417 23.88 -9.44 4.22
CA PHE A 417 22.57 -9.96 3.85
C PHE A 417 22.05 -9.34 2.56
N GLN A 418 21.34 -10.13 1.77
CA GLN A 418 20.57 -9.63 0.63
C GLN A 418 19.10 -9.43 1.03
N VAL A 419 18.52 -8.30 0.66
CA VAL A 419 17.09 -8.01 0.82
C VAL A 419 16.32 -8.73 -0.28
N ILE A 420 15.57 -9.77 0.10
CA ILE A 420 14.74 -10.54 -0.83
C ILE A 420 13.44 -9.81 -1.18
N GLY A 421 12.87 -9.11 -0.20
CA GLY A 421 11.66 -8.33 -0.36
C GLY A 421 10.91 -8.18 0.96
N SER A 422 9.73 -7.57 0.92
CA SER A 422 8.87 -7.44 2.10
C SER A 422 8.04 -8.70 2.36
N CYS A 423 7.56 -8.85 3.59
CA CYS A 423 6.60 -9.90 3.95
C CYS A 423 5.48 -9.39 4.86
N TYR A 424 4.36 -10.11 4.85
CA TYR A 424 3.32 -10.02 5.85
C TYR A 424 3.36 -11.28 6.71
N LEU A 425 3.56 -11.13 8.01
CA LEU A 425 3.47 -12.20 9.00
C LEU A 425 2.39 -11.82 10.01
N HIS A 426 1.39 -12.68 10.20
CA HIS A 426 0.33 -12.38 11.15
C HIS A 426 0.92 -12.32 12.58
N GLY A 427 0.45 -11.37 13.39
CA GLY A 427 0.98 -11.10 14.72
C GLY A 427 2.13 -10.08 14.81
N PHE A 428 2.63 -9.56 13.68
CA PHE A 428 3.75 -8.60 13.67
C PHE A 428 3.44 -7.36 12.81
N THR A 429 2.25 -6.79 12.94
CA THR A 429 1.83 -5.65 12.09
C THR A 429 1.42 -4.41 12.88
N SER A 430 1.64 -4.41 14.18
CA SER A 430 1.30 -3.40 15.19
C SER A 430 2.46 -3.28 16.20
N ALA A 431 3.70 -3.20 15.72
CA ALA A 431 4.91 -3.04 16.54
C ALA A 431 5.22 -4.17 17.54
N GLU A 432 4.61 -5.34 17.41
CA GLU A 432 4.74 -6.45 18.36
C GLU A 432 6.17 -6.98 18.45
N ALA A 433 6.93 -6.85 17.37
CA ALA A 433 8.36 -7.11 17.29
C ALA A 433 9.14 -6.38 18.41
N PHE A 434 8.82 -5.11 18.65
CA PHE A 434 9.55 -4.24 19.58
C PHE A 434 8.83 -4.08 20.94
N LEU A 435 7.51 -4.17 20.94
CA LEU A 435 6.69 -3.85 22.11
C LEU A 435 5.98 -5.05 22.75
N GLY A 436 6.09 -6.23 22.14
CA GLY A 436 5.29 -7.40 22.53
C GLY A 436 3.84 -7.31 22.06
N PRO A 437 3.00 -8.32 22.34
CA PRO A 437 1.60 -8.31 21.91
C PRO A 437 0.82 -7.14 22.53
N LEU A 438 -0.20 -6.65 21.81
CA LEU A 438 -1.14 -5.67 22.38
C LEU A 438 -1.93 -6.32 23.53
N PRO A 439 -2.04 -5.66 24.69
CA PRO A 439 -2.81 -6.20 25.81
C PRO A 439 -4.31 -6.18 25.49
N ALA A 440 -5.02 -7.28 25.74
CA ALA A 440 -6.48 -7.28 25.68
C ALA A 440 -7.05 -6.24 26.67
N PRO A 441 -8.12 -5.51 26.34
CA PRO A 441 -8.97 -5.59 25.13
C PRO A 441 -8.56 -4.63 23.99
N TRP A 442 -7.33 -4.10 23.99
CA TRP A 442 -6.87 -3.14 22.99
C TRP A 442 -6.66 -3.78 21.61
N VAL A 443 -7.08 -3.08 20.57
CA VAL A 443 -6.79 -3.42 19.18
C VAL A 443 -6.31 -2.20 18.42
N MET A 444 -5.49 -2.40 17.38
CA MET A 444 -5.11 -1.32 16.48
C MET A 444 -6.08 -1.25 15.30
N GLN A 445 -6.59 -0.05 15.03
CA GLN A 445 -7.47 0.26 13.91
C GLN A 445 -6.92 1.44 13.11
N TYR A 446 -7.50 1.69 11.93
CA TYR A 446 -7.13 2.79 11.06
C TYR A 446 -8.33 3.66 10.71
N LYS A 447 -8.07 4.96 10.61
CA LYS A 447 -9.01 5.96 10.10
C LYS A 447 -8.26 6.95 9.21
N PRO A 448 -8.90 7.52 8.18
CA PRO A 448 -8.27 8.52 7.33
C PRO A 448 -8.01 9.79 8.14
N ASP A 449 -6.87 10.42 7.91
CA ASP A 449 -6.60 11.79 8.34
C ASP A 449 -7.23 12.82 7.38
N SER A 450 -6.93 14.11 7.58
CA SER A 450 -7.43 15.21 6.75
C SER A 450 -7.02 15.11 5.28
N CYS A 451 -5.94 14.39 4.97
CA CYS A 451 -5.45 14.13 3.62
C CYS A 451 -5.99 12.81 3.04
N GLY A 452 -6.80 12.06 3.80
CA GLY A 452 -7.32 10.75 3.42
C GLY A 452 -6.34 9.58 3.68
N VAL A 453 -5.20 9.84 4.31
CA VAL A 453 -4.20 8.80 4.61
C VAL A 453 -4.67 7.99 5.82
N GLN A 454 -4.77 6.67 5.65
CA GLN A 454 -5.14 5.76 6.73
C GLN A 454 -4.06 5.76 7.82
N THR A 455 -4.41 6.31 8.99
CA THR A 455 -3.51 6.50 10.15
C THR A 455 -3.95 5.59 11.29
N PRO A 456 -3.00 4.91 11.98
CA PRO A 456 -3.34 3.98 13.05
C PRO A 456 -3.81 4.73 14.31
N TYR A 457 -4.67 4.07 15.06
CA TYR A 457 -5.05 4.41 16.43
C TYR A 457 -5.34 3.13 17.21
N PHE A 458 -5.36 3.21 18.53
CA PHE A 458 -5.63 2.10 19.42
C PHE A 458 -7.03 2.26 20.01
N PHE A 459 -7.81 1.19 19.95
CA PHE A 459 -9.19 1.16 20.39
C PHE A 459 -9.38 0.10 21.46
N ASN A 460 -9.94 0.49 22.60
CA ASN A 460 -10.30 -0.42 23.67
C ASN A 460 -11.72 -0.95 23.40
N LYS A 461 -11.84 -2.26 23.18
CA LYS A 461 -13.13 -2.87 22.81
C LYS A 461 -14.17 -2.80 23.94
N ASP A 462 -13.74 -2.74 25.19
CA ASP A 462 -14.64 -2.80 26.34
C ASP A 462 -15.11 -1.40 26.74
N THR A 463 -14.17 -0.45 26.90
CA THR A 463 -14.48 0.93 27.30
C THR A 463 -14.93 1.82 26.13
N LYS A 464 -14.71 1.38 24.88
CA LYS A 464 -14.90 2.16 23.64
C LYS A 464 -14.01 3.39 23.53
N GLU A 465 -12.95 3.46 24.33
CA GLU A 465 -11.94 4.50 24.26
C GLU A 465 -11.07 4.35 23.02
N ALA A 466 -10.71 5.48 22.39
CA ALA A 466 -9.80 5.53 21.25
C ALA A 466 -8.65 6.50 21.54
N VAL A 467 -7.41 6.00 21.48
CA VAL A 467 -6.19 6.78 21.72
C VAL A 467 -5.24 6.71 20.53
N HIS A 468 -4.44 7.75 20.34
CA HIS A 468 -3.44 7.81 19.26
C HIS A 468 -2.07 7.28 19.68
N GLN A 469 -1.78 7.30 20.98
CA GLN A 469 -0.53 6.77 21.51
C GLN A 469 -0.66 5.25 21.75
N ASP A 470 0.45 4.55 21.58
CA ASP A 470 0.50 3.12 21.84
C ASP A 470 0.38 2.83 23.35
N PRO A 471 -0.63 2.06 23.79
CA PRO A 471 -0.87 1.81 25.22
C PRO A 471 0.29 1.07 25.90
N ARG A 472 1.23 0.48 25.14
CA ARG A 472 2.42 -0.21 25.68
C ARG A 472 3.60 0.72 26.01
N LEU A 473 3.55 1.98 25.59
CA LEU A 473 4.67 2.91 25.72
C LEU A 473 4.70 3.69 27.05
N GLY A 474 3.66 3.62 27.88
CA GLY A 474 3.63 4.32 29.18
C GLY A 474 3.72 5.84 29.00
N GLU A 475 4.20 6.56 30.02
CA GLU A 475 4.33 8.02 29.98
C GLU A 475 5.51 8.50 29.11
N LEU A 476 5.39 9.71 28.58
CA LEU A 476 6.50 10.35 27.86
C LEU A 476 7.64 10.72 28.82
N PRO A 477 8.90 10.70 28.38
CA PRO A 477 10.01 11.24 29.18
C PRO A 477 9.77 12.72 29.49
N VAL A 478 10.18 13.17 30.68
CA VAL A 478 9.85 14.51 31.26
C VAL A 478 10.14 15.69 30.32
N LEU A 479 11.20 15.59 29.51
CA LEU A 479 11.60 16.66 28.59
C LEU A 479 10.87 16.62 27.25
N TRP A 480 10.00 15.65 26.99
CA TRP A 480 9.33 15.50 25.70
C TRP A 480 7.82 15.67 25.83
N GLU A 481 7.25 16.48 24.95
CA GLU A 481 5.82 16.67 24.82
C GLU A 481 5.35 16.33 23.39
N ALA A 482 4.17 15.72 23.27
CA ALA A 482 3.54 15.48 21.98
C ALA A 482 2.92 16.78 21.46
N ILE A 483 3.16 17.10 20.19
CA ILE A 483 2.62 18.28 19.54
C ILE A 483 1.74 17.91 18.35
N GLN A 484 0.67 18.68 18.15
CA GLN A 484 -0.20 18.54 16.99
C GLN A 484 0.24 19.50 15.89
N LYS A 485 0.29 18.99 14.66
CA LYS A 485 0.63 19.74 13.45
C LYS A 485 -0.12 19.12 12.27
N ASP A 486 -0.56 19.97 11.34
CA ASP A 486 -1.07 19.49 10.06
C ASP A 486 0.03 18.78 9.26
N ARG A 487 -0.35 17.67 8.63
CA ARG A 487 0.53 16.89 7.77
C ARG A 487 1.03 17.73 6.60
N THR A 488 2.32 17.62 6.34
CA THR A 488 3.00 18.18 5.18
C THR A 488 3.65 17.07 4.36
N LYS A 489 4.14 17.41 3.16
CA LYS A 489 4.85 16.46 2.28
C LYS A 489 6.18 15.98 2.87
N ASP A 490 6.67 16.67 3.89
CA ASP A 490 7.88 16.35 4.65
C ASP A 490 7.65 15.30 5.74
N ASP A 491 6.39 14.99 6.03
CA ASP A 491 6.07 14.11 7.12
C ASP A 491 5.96 12.65 6.65
N PRO A 492 6.49 11.69 7.44
CA PRO A 492 6.35 10.27 7.16
C PRO A 492 4.87 9.84 7.16
N GLN A 493 4.55 8.73 6.51
CA GLN A 493 3.18 8.22 6.39
C GLN A 493 2.50 8.10 7.76
N PHE A 494 3.22 7.56 8.74
CA PHE A 494 2.80 7.55 10.14
C PHE A 494 3.61 8.59 10.92
N LEU A 495 2.90 9.61 11.42
CA LEU A 495 3.46 10.78 12.05
C LEU A 495 2.91 10.91 13.48
N SER A 496 3.84 10.99 14.42
CA SER A 496 3.65 11.61 15.73
C SER A 496 4.82 12.56 15.91
N LEU A 497 4.54 13.81 16.29
CA LEU A 497 5.55 14.84 16.42
C LEU A 497 5.75 15.16 17.89
N PHE A 498 7.00 15.25 18.31
CA PHE A 498 7.38 15.53 19.69
C PHE A 498 8.35 16.69 19.74
N ARG A 499 8.24 17.51 20.79
CA ARG A 499 9.16 18.62 21.05
C ARG A 499 9.89 18.37 22.36
N ASN A 500 11.19 18.59 22.36
CA ASN A 500 11.97 18.66 23.58
C ASN A 500 11.79 20.04 24.23
N SER A 501 11.29 20.09 25.46
CA SER A 501 10.97 21.32 26.18
C SER A 501 12.20 22.14 26.58
N LEU A 502 13.37 21.50 26.67
CA LEU A 502 14.63 22.16 27.04
C LEU A 502 15.41 22.64 25.80
N THR A 503 15.59 21.77 24.79
CA THR A 503 16.42 22.08 23.61
C THR A 503 15.63 22.70 22.47
N GLY A 504 14.30 22.60 22.48
CA GLY A 504 13.43 22.98 21.37
C GLY A 504 13.48 22.01 20.18
N GLU A 505 14.21 20.91 20.29
CA GLU A 505 14.35 19.90 19.23
C GLU A 505 12.99 19.31 18.85
N LEU A 506 12.74 19.15 17.55
CA LEU A 506 11.56 18.48 17.02
C LEU A 506 11.91 17.10 16.49
N MET A 507 11.09 16.11 16.84
CA MET A 507 11.29 14.73 16.40
C MET A 507 9.99 14.15 15.84
N ASN A 508 10.06 13.61 14.61
CA ASN A 508 8.93 12.99 13.91
C ASN A 508 8.78 11.48 14.20
N SER A 509 9.33 11.03 15.32
CA SER A 509 9.29 9.67 15.85
C SER A 509 9.09 9.70 17.36
N ASP A 510 8.56 8.63 17.93
CA ASP A 510 8.32 8.55 19.36
C ASP A 510 9.64 8.40 20.15
N PRO A 511 9.94 9.27 21.13
CA PRO A 511 11.17 9.18 21.93
C PRO A 511 11.30 7.85 22.68
N ARG A 512 10.20 7.19 22.99
CA ARG A 512 10.17 5.89 23.68
C ARG A 512 10.49 4.72 22.75
N MET A 513 10.55 4.98 21.45
CA MET A 513 10.93 4.03 20.40
C MET A 513 12.38 4.23 19.92
N LEU A 514 13.17 5.09 20.59
CA LEU A 514 14.59 5.23 20.34
C LEU A 514 15.37 3.95 20.73
N PRO A 515 16.53 3.67 20.10
CA PRO A 515 17.31 2.47 20.40
C PRO A 515 17.61 2.27 21.87
N GLU A 516 17.99 3.33 22.59
CA GLU A 516 18.30 3.29 24.01
C GLU A 516 17.07 2.92 24.83
N ALA A 517 15.94 3.58 24.60
CA ALA A 517 14.67 3.31 25.27
C ALA A 517 14.18 1.86 25.02
N LEU A 518 14.37 1.34 23.81
CA LEU A 518 14.04 -0.04 23.48
C LEU A 518 14.97 -1.03 24.19
N ARG A 519 16.27 -0.75 24.27
CA ARG A 519 17.25 -1.58 25.01
C ARG A 519 16.94 -1.61 26.50
N ASP A 520 16.59 -0.47 27.10
CA ASP A 520 16.18 -0.36 28.50
C ASP A 520 14.93 -1.19 28.80
N ARG A 521 14.03 -1.34 27.81
CA ARG A 521 12.86 -2.24 27.86
C ARG A 521 13.21 -3.71 27.58
N GLY A 522 14.48 -4.05 27.41
CA GLY A 522 14.96 -5.42 27.16
C GLY A 522 14.92 -5.87 25.70
N VAL A 523 14.66 -4.97 24.75
CA VAL A 523 14.67 -5.31 23.32
C VAL A 523 16.10 -5.53 22.84
N ARG A 524 16.37 -6.71 22.29
CA ARG A 524 17.70 -7.10 21.79
C ARG A 524 17.92 -6.63 20.35
N LEU A 525 18.18 -5.33 20.19
CA LEU A 525 18.49 -4.74 18.90
C LEU A 525 19.84 -5.23 18.35
N GLN A 526 19.85 -5.57 17.06
CA GLN A 526 20.99 -6.08 16.29
C GLN A 526 21.25 -5.20 15.06
N SER A 527 22.48 -5.21 14.58
CA SER A 527 22.88 -4.55 13.33
C SER A 527 22.94 -5.55 12.17
N PHE A 528 22.45 -5.14 11.01
CA PHE A 528 22.40 -5.94 9.78
C PHE A 528 23.05 -5.16 8.64
N LYS A 529 24.06 -5.75 7.99
CA LYS A 529 24.74 -5.15 6.83
C LYS A 529 24.10 -5.65 5.54
N LEU A 530 23.35 -4.78 4.86
CA LEU A 530 22.64 -5.10 3.62
C LEU A 530 23.52 -4.78 2.42
N VAL A 531 23.61 -5.70 1.46
CA VAL A 531 24.48 -5.59 0.26
C VAL A 531 23.74 -5.58 -1.06
#